data_AF-A0A853ILW5-F1
#
_entry.id   AF-A0A853ILW5-F1
#
_cell.length_a   1.000
_cell.length_b   1.000
_cell.length_c   1.000
_cell.angle_alpha   90.00
_cell.angle_beta   90.00
_cell.angle_gamma   90.00
#
_symmetry.space_group_name_H-M   'P 1'
#
loop_
_entity.id
_entity.type
_entity.pdbx_description
1 polymer ?
#
loop_
_entity_poly.entity_id
_entity_poly.type
_entity_poly.pdbx_seq_one_letter_code
_entity_poly.pdbx_strand_id
1 'polypeptide(L)'
;MSKKSKHAQSLPVLNSNAAGIDIGASFHVLALPPDRSRESVRTFKAFTHDIQNMANWLLEHGITTAAMESTGVYWVPVYEILEQHGIDVILSNARDTRSVPGRKTDVNDAQWILRLHACGLLKASFRPEKLIVELRTYLRVRERLLDYAAAHIQ
;
A
#
# COMPACT_ATOMS: atom_id res chain seq x y z
N MET A 1 19.60 28.68 31.26
CA MET A 1 18.37 27.90 31.54
C MET A 1 17.97 27.16 30.26
N SER A 2 18.30 25.87 30.16
CA SER A 2 18.02 25.07 28.95
C SER A 2 16.56 24.61 28.97
N LYS A 3 15.80 24.97 27.92
CA LYS A 3 14.41 24.53 27.74
C LYS A 3 14.41 23.02 27.50
N LYS A 4 13.97 22.25 28.50
CA LYS A 4 13.63 20.83 28.32
C LYS A 4 12.54 20.72 27.25
N SER A 5 12.90 20.11 26.12
CA SER A 5 11.94 19.71 25.09
C SER A 5 10.91 18.78 25.72
N LYS A 6 9.62 19.11 25.56
CA LYS A 6 8.52 18.24 25.95
C LYS A 6 8.62 16.98 25.09
N HIS A 7 8.95 15.83 25.69
CA HIS A 7 8.74 14.55 25.04
C HIS A 7 7.24 14.41 24.78
N ALA A 8 6.81 14.74 23.55
CA ALA A 8 5.53 14.25 23.05
C ALA A 8 5.60 12.72 23.17
N GLN A 9 4.67 12.12 23.91
CA GLN A 9 4.56 10.68 23.99
C GLN A 9 4.42 10.14 22.57
N SER A 10 5.49 9.56 22.02
CA SER A 10 5.46 8.93 20.71
C SER A 10 4.54 7.73 20.78
N LEU A 11 3.65 7.58 19.80
CA LEU A 11 2.80 6.40 19.69
C LEU A 11 3.68 5.13 19.71
N PRO A 12 3.27 4.07 20.42
CA PRO A 12 4.03 2.83 20.48
C PRO A 12 4.09 2.19 19.09
N VAL A 13 5.30 1.81 18.67
CA VAL A 13 5.51 1.06 17.43
C VAL A 13 5.29 -0.42 17.71
N LEU A 14 4.29 -1.01 17.06
CA LEU A 14 3.97 -2.44 17.11
C LEU A 14 4.72 -3.20 16.00
N ASN A 15 4.80 -2.61 14.82
CA ASN A 15 5.47 -3.19 13.64
C ASN A 15 6.67 -2.33 13.25
N SER A 16 7.87 -2.73 13.68
CA SER A 16 9.11 -2.00 13.37
C SER A 16 9.61 -2.23 11.93
N ASN A 17 9.21 -3.34 11.30
CA ASN A 17 9.57 -3.72 9.93
C ASN A 17 8.41 -3.44 8.95
N ALA A 18 7.80 -2.27 9.10
CA ALA A 18 6.64 -1.84 8.33
C ALA A 18 7.01 -0.88 7.20
N ALA A 19 6.29 -0.93 6.08
CA ALA A 19 6.32 0.08 5.03
C ALA A 19 4.93 0.70 4.81
N GLY A 20 4.91 1.95 4.35
CA GLY A 20 3.71 2.63 3.86
C GLY A 20 3.81 2.88 2.37
N ILE A 21 2.74 2.63 1.62
CA ILE A 21 2.72 2.75 0.16
C ILE A 21 1.50 3.57 -0.27
N ASP A 22 1.75 4.67 -0.97
CA ASP A 22 0.73 5.42 -1.69
C ASP A 22 0.70 4.98 -3.15
N ILE A 23 -0.44 4.44 -3.59
CA ILE A 23 -0.60 3.79 -4.90
C ILE A 23 -1.26 4.76 -5.89
N GLY A 24 -0.46 5.29 -6.81
CA GLY A 24 -0.92 6.01 -7.99
C GLY A 24 -1.07 5.14 -9.24
N ALA A 25 -1.69 5.72 -10.27
CA ALA A 25 -1.88 5.07 -11.58
C ALA A 25 -0.59 4.91 -12.39
N SER A 26 0.36 5.85 -12.24
CA SER A 26 1.62 5.88 -13.02
C SER A 26 2.85 5.56 -12.18
N PHE A 27 2.79 5.82 -10.88
CA PHE A 27 3.87 5.59 -9.94
C PHE A 27 3.33 5.29 -8.54
N HIS A 28 4.18 4.72 -7.71
CA HIS A 28 3.92 4.38 -6.31
C HIS A 28 4.98 5.03 -5.44
N VAL A 29 4.57 5.62 -4.32
CA VAL A 29 5.49 6.24 -3.36
C VAL A 29 5.55 5.38 -2.11
N LEU A 30 6.75 4.99 -1.70
CA LEU A 30 6.97 4.13 -0.55
C LEU A 30 7.73 4.88 0.53
N ALA A 31 7.34 4.63 1.77
CA ALA A 31 8.04 5.11 2.96
C ALA A 31 8.49 3.94 3.83
N LEU A 32 9.75 4.00 4.25
CA LEU A 32 10.41 3.13 5.21
C LEU A 32 10.58 3.83 6.57
N PRO A 33 10.76 3.06 7.65
CA PRO A 33 11.17 3.61 8.93
C PRO A 33 12.49 4.38 8.79
N PRO A 34 12.64 5.56 9.43
CA PRO A 34 13.83 6.40 9.27
C PRO A 34 15.17 5.73 9.65
N ASP A 35 15.13 4.69 10.48
CA ASP A 35 16.29 3.90 10.89
C ASP A 35 16.71 2.83 9.88
N ARG A 36 15.91 2.59 8.82
CA ARG A 36 16.21 1.59 7.78
C ARG A 36 17.05 2.14 6.63
N SER A 37 16.91 3.41 6.28
CA SER A 37 17.67 4.03 5.19
C SER A 37 17.79 5.54 5.35
N ARG A 38 18.88 6.12 4.84
CA ARG A 38 19.01 7.57 4.66
C ARG A 38 18.00 8.11 3.65
N GLU A 39 17.69 7.31 2.62
CA GLU A 39 16.61 7.56 1.67
C GLU A 39 15.39 6.73 2.10
N SER A 40 14.69 7.22 3.11
CA SER A 40 13.51 6.54 3.69
C SER A 40 12.26 6.66 2.81
N VAL A 41 12.30 7.41 1.71
CA VAL A 41 11.19 7.52 0.76
C VAL A 41 11.69 7.31 -0.65
N ARG A 42 10.97 6.50 -1.43
CA ARG A 42 11.32 6.21 -2.82
C ARG A 42 10.09 6.06 -3.69
N THR A 43 10.23 6.48 -4.95
CA THR A 43 9.17 6.37 -5.96
C THR A 43 9.54 5.31 -6.99
N PHE A 44 8.60 4.43 -7.33
CA PHE A 44 8.70 3.44 -8.39
C PHE A 44 7.60 3.67 -9.43
N LYS A 45 7.85 3.32 -10.70
CA LYS A 45 6.81 3.37 -11.73
C LYS A 45 5.85 2.18 -11.58
N ALA A 46 4.71 2.23 -12.25
CA ALA A 46 3.67 1.20 -12.18
C ALA A 46 3.87 -0.01 -13.12
N PHE A 47 5.03 -0.14 -13.79
CA PHE A 47 5.30 -1.31 -14.62
C PHE A 47 5.69 -2.52 -13.76
N THR A 48 5.37 -3.73 -14.21
CA THR A 48 5.65 -4.97 -13.47
C THR A 48 7.10 -5.07 -13.01
N HIS A 49 8.06 -4.76 -13.87
CA HIS A 49 9.49 -4.76 -13.51
C HIS A 49 9.82 -3.78 -12.38
N ASP A 50 9.22 -2.59 -12.39
CA ASP A 50 9.41 -1.59 -11.33
C ASP A 50 8.77 -2.02 -10.01
N ILE A 51 7.61 -2.71 -10.06
CA ILE A 51 6.96 -3.30 -8.88
C ILE A 51 7.79 -4.46 -8.29
N GLN A 52 8.44 -5.25 -9.14
CA GLN A 52 9.38 -6.30 -8.71
C GLN A 52 10.61 -5.67 -8.01
N ASN A 53 11.19 -4.62 -8.59
CA ASN A 53 12.29 -3.88 -7.96
C ASN A 53 11.88 -3.22 -6.64
N MET A 54 10.64 -2.75 -6.56
CA MET A 54 10.06 -2.22 -5.35
C MET A 54 9.97 -3.29 -4.25
N ALA A 55 9.52 -4.51 -4.59
CA ALA A 55 9.48 -5.64 -3.65
C ALA A 55 10.88 -6.01 -3.13
N ASN A 56 11.86 -6.12 -4.04
CA ASN A 56 13.25 -6.39 -3.68
C ASN A 56 13.82 -5.31 -2.75
N TRP A 57 13.55 -4.04 -3.06
CA TRP A 57 14.00 -2.92 -2.24
C TRP A 57 13.40 -2.98 -0.82
N LEU A 58 12.13 -3.38 -0.67
CA LEU A 58 11.53 -3.59 0.65
C LEU A 58 12.24 -4.71 1.43
N LEU A 59 12.51 -5.85 0.78
CA LEU A 59 13.20 -6.99 1.39
C LEU A 59 14.65 -6.66 1.78
N GLU A 60 15.38 -5.93 0.94
CA GLU A 60 16.75 -5.46 1.23
C GLU A 60 16.81 -4.62 2.51
N HIS A 61 15.74 -3.91 2.83
CA HIS A 61 15.61 -3.09 4.04
C HIS A 61 14.90 -3.84 5.19
N GLY A 62 14.73 -5.15 5.09
CA GLY A 62 14.17 -5.99 6.15
C GLY A 62 12.70 -5.71 6.44
N ILE A 63 11.94 -5.20 5.47
CA ILE A 63 10.50 -4.98 5.62
C ILE A 63 9.77 -6.32 5.50
N THR A 64 8.89 -6.58 6.47
CA THR A 64 8.10 -7.82 6.54
C THR A 64 6.61 -7.55 6.34
N THR A 65 6.16 -6.31 6.52
CA THR A 65 4.76 -5.94 6.33
C THR A 65 4.61 -4.58 5.67
N ALA A 66 3.58 -4.41 4.84
CA ALA A 66 3.31 -3.15 4.15
C ALA A 66 1.82 -2.82 4.20
N ALA A 67 1.52 -1.54 4.44
CA ALA A 67 0.18 -1.00 4.23
C ALA A 67 0.15 -0.17 2.95
N MET A 68 -0.89 -0.35 2.15
CA MET A 68 -1.13 0.46 0.96
C MET A 68 -2.50 1.12 0.97
N GLU A 69 -2.57 2.30 0.38
CA GLU A 69 -3.82 2.99 0.04
C GLU A 69 -3.89 3.18 -1.46
N SER A 70 -5.08 3.02 -2.05
CA SER A 70 -5.30 3.25 -3.47
C SER A 70 -6.69 3.77 -3.74
N THR A 71 -6.77 4.73 -4.67
CA THR A 71 -8.01 5.31 -5.16
C THR A 71 -8.66 4.48 -6.29
N GLY A 72 -7.97 3.47 -6.83
CA GLY A 72 -8.42 2.68 -7.98
C GLY A 72 -8.04 1.21 -7.89
N VAL A 73 -7.97 0.52 -9.03
CA VAL A 73 -7.62 -0.93 -9.11
C VAL A 73 -6.10 -1.18 -9.12
N TYR A 74 -5.28 -0.13 -9.13
CA TYR A 74 -3.82 -0.22 -9.30
C TYR A 74 -3.09 -0.92 -8.15
N TRP A 75 -3.74 -1.10 -7.01
CA TRP A 75 -3.17 -1.86 -5.88
C TRP A 75 -3.05 -3.36 -6.17
N VAL A 76 -3.87 -3.91 -7.07
CA VAL A 76 -3.93 -5.37 -7.32
C VAL A 76 -2.55 -5.94 -7.70
N PRO A 77 -1.85 -5.45 -8.74
CA PRO A 77 -0.54 -6.00 -9.10
C PRO A 77 0.52 -5.79 -8.01
N VAL A 78 0.47 -4.66 -7.29
CA VAL A 78 1.37 -4.36 -6.18
C VAL A 78 1.16 -5.34 -5.04
N TYR A 79 -0.09 -5.57 -4.63
CA TYR A 79 -0.45 -6.53 -3.59
C TYR A 79 0.03 -7.93 -3.95
N GLU A 80 -0.29 -8.41 -5.15
CA GLU A 80 0.05 -9.77 -5.57
C GLU A 80 1.56 -10.01 -5.64
N ILE A 81 2.33 -9.03 -6.13
CA ILE A 81 3.79 -9.16 -6.20
C ILE A 81 4.40 -9.14 -4.80
N LEU A 82 3.96 -8.25 -3.92
CA LEU A 82 4.47 -8.20 -2.54
C LEU A 82 4.11 -9.47 -1.75
N GLU A 83 2.88 -9.99 -1.91
CA GLU A 83 2.43 -11.25 -1.32
C GLU A 83 3.31 -12.43 -1.80
N GLN A 84 3.68 -12.47 -3.09
CA GLN A 84 4.60 -13.48 -3.64
C GLN A 84 6.02 -13.41 -3.05
N HIS A 85 6.45 -12.22 -2.62
CA HIS A 85 7.74 -12.00 -1.96
C HIS A 85 7.69 -12.29 -0.45
N GLY A 86 6.54 -12.74 0.08
CA GLY A 86 6.38 -13.04 1.50
C GLY A 86 6.21 -11.81 2.39
N ILE A 87 5.81 -10.67 1.82
CA ILE A 87 5.49 -9.47 2.59
C ILE A 87 4.01 -9.53 2.99
N ASP A 88 3.72 -9.33 4.28
CA ASP A 88 2.36 -9.25 4.78
C ASP A 88 1.73 -7.91 4.38
N VAL A 89 0.85 -7.94 3.40
CA VAL A 89 0.23 -6.74 2.83
C VAL A 89 -1.15 -6.49 3.43
N ILE A 90 -1.42 -5.24 3.81
CA ILE A 90 -2.78 -4.77 4.11
C ILE A 90 -3.19 -3.67 3.13
N LEU A 91 -4.42 -3.77 2.62
CA LEU A 91 -5.06 -2.70 1.88
C LEU A 91 -5.90 -1.86 2.85
N SER A 92 -5.57 -0.60 3.04
CA SER A 92 -6.31 0.32 3.91
C SER A 92 -7.36 1.12 3.13
N ASN A 93 -8.46 1.49 3.79
CA ASN A 93 -9.45 2.38 3.21
C ASN A 93 -8.97 3.83 3.30
N ALA A 94 -9.11 4.61 2.22
CA ALA A 94 -8.78 6.03 2.18
C ALA A 94 -9.44 6.88 3.30
N ARG A 95 -10.58 6.42 3.85
CA ARG A 95 -11.25 7.06 5.00
C ARG A 95 -10.45 6.91 6.28
N ASP A 96 -9.78 5.77 6.46
CA ASP A 96 -9.03 5.43 7.67
C ASP A 96 -7.61 6.02 7.63
N THR A 97 -7.10 6.32 6.43
CA THR A 97 -5.79 6.96 6.21
C THR A 97 -5.87 8.46 5.98
N ARG A 98 -7.03 9.09 6.17
CA ARG A 98 -7.22 10.51 5.81
C ARG A 98 -6.28 11.42 6.60
N SER A 99 -5.27 11.94 5.92
CA SER A 99 -4.34 12.95 6.45
C SER A 99 -5.07 14.23 6.86
N VAL A 100 -4.52 14.94 7.86
CA VAL A 100 -5.02 16.23 8.33
C VAL A 100 -4.94 17.26 7.19
N PRO A 101 -5.98 18.09 6.95
CA PRO A 101 -6.00 19.06 5.86
C PRO A 101 -4.83 20.07 5.93
N GLY A 102 -4.22 20.39 4.78
CA GLY A 102 -3.33 21.55 4.65
C GLY A 102 -2.06 21.35 3.82
N ARG A 103 -1.53 20.12 3.67
CA ARG A 103 -0.31 19.80 2.88
C ARG A 103 -0.27 18.35 2.39
N LYS A 104 -1.26 17.94 1.59
CA LYS A 104 -1.30 16.60 1.00
C LYS A 104 -0.27 16.49 -0.14
N THR A 105 0.65 15.55 -0.04
CA THR A 105 1.60 15.15 -1.09
C THR A 105 1.76 13.64 -1.02
N ASP A 106 2.01 12.97 -2.14
CA ASP A 106 2.15 11.51 -2.20
C ASP A 106 3.23 10.99 -1.23
N VAL A 107 4.30 11.77 -1.02
CA VAL A 107 5.35 11.51 -0.01
C VAL A 107 4.81 11.56 1.42
N ASN A 108 4.04 12.60 1.76
CA ASN A 108 3.48 12.75 3.09
C ASN A 108 2.43 11.65 3.35
N ASP A 109 1.67 11.26 2.33
CA ASP A 109 0.67 10.20 2.43
C ASP A 109 1.33 8.84 2.67
N ALA A 110 2.38 8.48 1.91
CA ALA A 110 3.14 7.25 2.15
C ALA A 110 3.75 7.21 3.57
N GLN A 111 4.32 8.31 4.05
CA GLN A 111 4.85 8.43 5.42
C GLN A 111 3.76 8.34 6.48
N TRP A 112 2.57 8.88 6.20
CA TRP A 112 1.43 8.80 7.11
C TRP A 112 0.90 7.37 7.21
N ILE A 113 0.75 6.68 6.08
CA ILE A 113 0.37 5.26 6.01
C ILE A 113 1.36 4.42 6.81
N LEU A 114 2.67 4.64 6.63
CA LEU A 114 3.71 3.97 7.41
C LEU A 114 3.49 4.13 8.92
N ARG A 115 3.27 5.37 9.39
CA ARG A 115 3.09 5.65 10.82
C ARG A 115 1.86 4.94 11.38
N LEU A 116 0.74 4.97 10.66
CA LEU A 116 -0.49 4.31 11.07
C LEU A 116 -0.32 2.79 11.11
N HIS A 117 0.35 2.21 10.11
CA HIS A 117 0.63 0.77 10.05
C HIS A 117 1.59 0.32 11.15
N ALA A 118 2.66 1.07 11.35
CA ALA A 118 3.66 0.81 12.40
C ALA A 118 3.03 0.82 13.80
N CYS A 119 2.01 1.67 14.03
CA CYS A 119 1.30 1.75 15.31
C CYS A 119 0.08 0.81 15.39
N GLY A 120 -0.21 0.02 14.35
CA GLY A 120 -1.38 -0.87 14.30
C GLY A 120 -2.74 -0.14 14.28
N LEU A 121 -2.77 1.09 13.77
CA LEU A 121 -3.98 1.94 13.72
C LEU A 121 -4.80 1.73 12.44
N LEU A 122 -4.29 0.95 11.48
CA LEU A 122 -4.99 0.66 10.24
C LEU A 122 -5.86 -0.59 10.36
N LYS A 123 -7.10 -0.47 9.91
CA LYS A 123 -7.98 -1.62 9.68
C LYS A 123 -7.77 -2.13 8.25
N ALA A 124 -7.40 -3.40 8.12
CA ALA A 124 -7.31 -4.04 6.82
C ALA A 124 -8.69 -4.12 6.14
N SER A 125 -8.75 -3.73 4.87
CA SER A 125 -9.89 -3.98 4.00
C SER A 125 -9.99 -5.47 3.74
N PHE A 126 -11.22 -5.97 3.65
CA PHE A 126 -11.43 -7.38 3.35
C PHE A 126 -11.02 -7.69 1.91
N ARG A 127 -10.04 -8.59 1.77
CA ARG A 127 -9.71 -9.26 0.51
C ARG A 127 -10.00 -10.76 0.70
N PRO A 128 -10.82 -11.38 -0.17
CA PRO A 128 -11.00 -12.83 -0.16
C PRO A 128 -9.67 -13.55 -0.43
N GLU A 129 -9.62 -14.84 -0.10
CA GLU A 129 -8.50 -15.69 -0.47
C GLU A 129 -8.25 -15.70 -1.98
N LYS A 130 -6.99 -15.95 -2.37
CA LYS A 130 -6.52 -15.88 -3.76
C LYS A 130 -7.41 -16.64 -4.75
N LEU A 131 -7.82 -17.87 -4.41
CA LEU A 131 -8.69 -18.68 -5.26
C LEU A 131 -10.06 -18.04 -5.50
N ILE A 132 -10.62 -17.37 -4.48
CA ILE A 132 -11.89 -16.66 -4.60
C ILE A 132 -11.72 -15.38 -5.44
N VAL A 133 -10.61 -14.66 -5.27
CA VAL A 133 -10.29 -13.49 -6.11
C VAL A 133 -10.17 -13.90 -7.57
N GLU A 134 -9.47 -15.00 -7.86
CA GLU A 134 -9.29 -15.55 -9.20
C GLU A 134 -10.64 -15.97 -9.82
N LEU A 135 -11.46 -16.73 -9.10
CA LEU A 135 -12.79 -17.11 -9.53
C LEU A 135 -13.67 -15.89 -9.86
N ARG A 136 -13.66 -14.87 -8.99
CA ARG A 136 -14.43 -13.63 -9.22
C ARG A 136 -13.97 -12.89 -10.46
N THR A 137 -12.68 -12.96 -10.79
CA THR A 137 -12.15 -12.39 -12.04
C THR A 137 -12.73 -13.10 -13.25
N TYR A 138 -12.72 -14.44 -13.28
CA TYR A 138 -13.32 -15.20 -14.37
C TYR A 138 -14.82 -14.94 -14.54
N LEU A 139 -15.56 -14.87 -13.43
CA LEU A 139 -17.01 -14.60 -13.47
C LEU A 139 -17.31 -13.20 -14.04
N ARG A 140 -16.56 -12.17 -13.65
CA ARG A 140 -16.72 -10.81 -14.21
C ARG A 140 -16.40 -10.77 -15.70
N VAL A 141 -15.37 -11.48 -16.15
CA VAL A 141 -15.03 -11.55 -17.57
C VAL A 141 -16.15 -12.23 -18.34
N ARG A 142 -16.69 -13.35 -17.82
CA ARG A 142 -17.83 -14.04 -18.44
C ARG A 142 -19.05 -13.14 -18.55
N GLU A 143 -19.43 -12.47 -17.47
CA GLU A 143 -20.57 -11.54 -17.45
C GLU A 143 -20.41 -10.45 -18.50
N ARG A 144 -19.23 -9.80 -18.55
CA ARG A 144 -18.94 -8.79 -19.56
C ARG A 144 -19.03 -9.31 -21.00
N LEU A 145 -18.57 -10.55 -21.25
CA LEU A 145 -18.65 -11.16 -22.58
C LEU A 145 -20.10 -11.47 -22.97
N LEU A 146 -20.94 -11.87 -22.02
CA LEU A 146 -22.37 -12.11 -22.26
C LEU A 146 -23.11 -10.80 -22.55
N ASP A 147 -22.87 -9.76 -21.76
CA ASP A 147 -23.45 -8.42 -22.00
C ASP A 147 -23.05 -7.89 -23.38
N TYR A 148 -21.77 -8.05 -23.73
CA TYR A 148 -21.26 -7.66 -25.04
C TYR A 148 -21.94 -8.44 -26.17
N ALA A 149 -22.05 -9.77 -26.05
CA ALA A 149 -22.72 -10.59 -27.06
C ALA A 149 -24.21 -10.24 -27.21
N ALA A 150 -24.91 -10.02 -26.10
CA ALA A 150 -26.33 -9.65 -26.10
C ALA A 150 -26.57 -8.30 -26.78
N ALA A 151 -25.66 -7.33 -26.62
CA ALA A 151 -25.76 -6.02 -27.28
C ALA A 151 -25.70 -6.08 -28.83
N HIS A 152 -25.31 -7.22 -29.41
CA HIS A 152 -25.19 -7.42 -30.86
C HIS A 152 -26.31 -8.28 -31.46
N ILE A 153 -27.32 -8.67 -30.67
CA ILE A 153 -28.52 -9.35 -31.17
C ILE A 153 -29.57 -8.27 -31.48
N GLN A 154 -29.93 -8.13 -32.76
CA GLN A 154 -30.99 -7.23 -33.27
C GLN A 154 -32.38 -7.85 -33.11
#